data_AF-A0A5C8J468-F1
#
_entry.id   AF-A0A5C8J468-F1
#
_cell.length_a   1.000
_cell.length_b   1.000
_cell.length_c   1.000
_cell.angle_alpha   90.00
_cell.angle_beta   90.00
_cell.angle_gamma   90.00
#
_symmetry.space_group_name_H-M   'P 1'
#
loop_
_entity.id
_entity.type
_entity.pdbx_description
1 polymer ?
#
loop_
_entity_poly.entity_id
_entity_poly.type
_entity_poly.pdbx_seq_one_letter_code
_entity_poly.pdbx_strand_id
1 'polypeptide(L)'
;MYDEDKIKDIFAYYGRAMCIAQSVEKGIMCMLLLPQRDNFITQSRYDELLYEKSSYTFGQLKRELLQLNIFTDDELNKLDEFHKKRDFLVHNYWWDRSVELYDPNLQHKLFDELEAYTIFFIEINEIIKGINHTVLEKNNINLQRIQEEMIAEGETPILEPFRKLKKSEVLVDLFGYRNNPNSYIPIFQLDDLTYWTLCEVGLTQYKEHIVETEKVPLKQVDGLFPIVQFNPRPAVNTPWKYQLDLKKRGLKVDVEFITELRKVKWKII
;
A
#
# COMPACT_ATOMS: atom_id res chain seq x y z
N MET A 1 -6.20 -48.06 -4.24
CA MET A 1 -4.88 -47.38 -4.23
C MET A 1 -5.13 -45.98 -4.75
N TYR A 2 -4.84 -44.94 -3.97
CA TYR A 2 -5.04 -43.56 -4.41
C TYR A 2 -4.12 -43.28 -5.61
N ASP A 3 -4.64 -42.58 -6.62
CA ASP A 3 -3.85 -42.10 -7.73
C ASP A 3 -3.15 -40.80 -7.28
N GLU A 4 -1.96 -40.94 -6.69
CA GLU A 4 -1.21 -39.83 -6.13
C GLU A 4 -0.88 -38.76 -7.18
N ASP A 5 -0.73 -39.14 -8.44
CA ASP A 5 -0.41 -38.20 -9.51
C ASP A 5 -1.60 -37.31 -9.85
N LYS A 6 -2.83 -37.86 -9.87
CA LYS A 6 -4.04 -37.05 -10.01
C LYS A 6 -4.26 -36.07 -8.87
N ILE A 7 -3.93 -36.46 -7.63
CA ILE A 7 -4.06 -35.57 -6.47
C ILE A 7 -3.06 -34.40 -6.57
N LYS A 8 -1.82 -34.66 -7.03
CA LYS A 8 -0.84 -33.59 -7.30
C LYS A 8 -1.36 -32.62 -8.35
N ASP A 9 -1.96 -33.12 -9.42
CA ASP A 9 -2.55 -32.28 -10.47
C ASP A 9 -3.69 -31.41 -9.91
N ILE A 10 -4.57 -31.96 -9.06
CA ILE A 10 -5.63 -31.16 -8.40
C ILE A 10 -5.02 -30.02 -7.58
N PHE A 11 -3.93 -30.27 -6.84
CA PHE A 11 -3.23 -29.21 -6.11
C PHE A 11 -2.60 -28.16 -7.04
N ALA A 12 -2.08 -28.58 -8.20
CA ALA A 12 -1.56 -27.64 -9.20
C ALA A 12 -2.66 -26.76 -9.80
N TYR A 13 -3.84 -27.32 -10.09
CA TYR A 13 -5.00 -26.55 -10.56
C TYR A 13 -5.49 -25.57 -9.50
N TYR A 14 -5.54 -25.98 -8.23
CA TYR A 14 -5.85 -25.08 -7.11
C TYR A 14 -4.81 -23.96 -7.00
N GLY A 15 -3.53 -24.28 -7.09
CA GLY A 15 -2.44 -23.31 -7.05
C GLY A 15 -2.52 -22.29 -8.19
N ARG A 16 -2.85 -22.73 -9.41
CA ARG A 16 -3.09 -21.85 -10.57
C ARG A 16 -4.26 -20.91 -10.32
N ALA A 17 -5.41 -21.44 -9.88
CA ALA A 17 -6.58 -20.63 -9.56
C ALA A 17 -6.26 -19.57 -8.49
N MET A 18 -5.60 -19.97 -7.40
CA MET A 18 -5.20 -19.06 -6.32
C MET A 18 -4.17 -18.01 -6.74
N CYS A 19 -3.20 -18.38 -7.58
CA CYS A 19 -2.21 -17.44 -8.11
C CYS A 19 -2.88 -16.33 -8.95
N ILE A 20 -3.85 -16.70 -9.78
CA ILE A 20 -4.61 -15.74 -10.60
C ILE A 20 -5.52 -14.89 -9.70
N ALA A 21 -6.19 -15.49 -8.71
CA ALA A 21 -6.98 -14.75 -7.73
C ALA A 21 -6.15 -13.69 -7.00
N GLN A 22 -4.95 -14.05 -6.52
CA GLN A 22 -4.01 -13.10 -5.90
C GLN A 22 -3.55 -12.01 -6.88
N SER A 23 -3.38 -12.34 -8.16
CA SER A 23 -3.06 -11.35 -9.21
C SER A 23 -4.19 -10.32 -9.35
N VAL A 24 -5.46 -10.73 -9.28
CA VAL A 24 -6.61 -9.81 -9.25
C VAL A 24 -6.55 -8.88 -8.04
N GLU A 25 -6.25 -9.42 -6.84
CA GLU A 25 -6.12 -8.61 -5.62
C GLU A 25 -5.02 -7.55 -5.73
N LYS A 26 -3.85 -7.93 -6.28
CA LYS A 26 -2.75 -6.98 -6.53
C LYS A 26 -3.09 -5.98 -7.62
N GLY A 27 -3.83 -6.39 -8.65
CA GLY A 27 -4.36 -5.47 -9.67
C GLY A 27 -5.29 -4.42 -9.06
N ILE A 28 -6.19 -4.81 -8.17
CA ILE A 28 -7.09 -3.89 -7.43
C ILE A 28 -6.28 -2.97 -6.51
N MET A 29 -5.29 -3.50 -5.80
CA MET A 29 -4.39 -2.70 -4.98
C MET A 29 -3.68 -1.62 -5.82
N CYS A 30 -3.19 -1.96 -7.01
CA CYS A 30 -2.62 -0.99 -7.95
C CYS A 30 -3.64 0.09 -8.35
N MET A 31 -4.89 -0.27 -8.61
CA MET A 31 -5.95 0.71 -8.95
C MET A 31 -6.18 1.73 -7.83
N LEU A 32 -6.05 1.31 -6.57
CA LEU A 32 -6.21 2.20 -5.42
C LEU A 32 -4.99 3.11 -5.19
N LEU A 33 -3.79 2.63 -5.54
CA LEU A 33 -2.53 3.33 -5.28
C LEU A 33 -2.10 4.27 -6.42
N LEU A 34 -2.25 3.85 -7.68
CA LEU A 34 -1.74 4.59 -8.83
C LEU A 34 -2.34 6.02 -8.94
N PRO A 35 -3.65 6.26 -8.71
CA PRO A 35 -4.20 7.62 -8.74
C PRO A 35 -3.58 8.57 -7.70
N GLN A 36 -2.98 8.05 -6.62
CA GLN A 36 -2.32 8.88 -5.62
C GLN A 36 -1.05 9.55 -6.15
N ARG A 37 -0.46 9.04 -7.24
CA ARG A 37 0.73 9.64 -7.88
C ARG A 37 0.46 11.02 -8.48
N ASP A 38 -0.77 11.26 -8.94
CA ASP A 38 -1.18 12.56 -9.48
C ASP A 38 -1.21 13.66 -8.41
N ASN A 39 -1.25 13.30 -7.12
CA ASN A 39 -1.37 14.24 -5.99
C ASN A 39 -0.02 14.69 -5.41
N PHE A 40 1.09 14.57 -6.16
CA PHE A 40 2.44 14.87 -5.67
C PHE A 40 2.78 14.13 -4.37
N ILE A 41 2.40 12.85 -4.30
CA ILE A 41 2.70 12.00 -3.16
C ILE A 41 4.21 11.76 -3.03
N THR A 42 4.72 11.91 -1.82
CA THR A 42 6.08 11.53 -1.43
C THR A 42 6.29 10.04 -1.55
N GLN A 43 7.50 9.62 -1.93
CA GLN A 43 7.85 8.21 -2.06
C GLN A 43 7.58 7.44 -0.77
N SER A 44 8.00 7.95 0.38
CA SER A 44 7.76 7.33 1.68
C SER A 44 6.28 7.21 2.02
N ARG A 45 5.43 8.17 1.64
CA ARG A 45 3.98 8.06 1.82
C ARG A 45 3.35 7.06 0.85
N TYR A 46 3.85 6.98 -0.38
CA TYR A 46 3.44 5.94 -1.33
C TYR A 46 3.77 4.55 -0.78
N ASP A 47 4.97 4.36 -0.24
CA ASP A 47 5.40 3.09 0.36
C ASP A 47 4.60 2.73 1.61
N GLU A 48 4.26 3.72 2.45
CA GLU A 48 3.36 3.55 3.60
C GLU A 48 1.97 3.07 3.14
N LEU A 49 1.40 3.69 2.10
CA LEU A 49 0.11 3.28 1.53
C LEU A 49 0.21 1.89 0.90
N LEU A 50 1.29 1.57 0.18
CA LEU A 50 1.53 0.26 -0.39
C LEU A 50 1.54 -0.81 0.71
N TYR A 51 2.29 -0.58 1.79
CA TYR A 51 2.31 -1.48 2.94
C TYR A 51 0.92 -1.62 3.56
N GLU A 52 0.21 -0.52 3.79
CA GLU A 52 -1.14 -0.54 4.36
C GLU A 52 -2.10 -1.37 3.49
N LYS A 53 -2.21 -1.07 2.19
CA LYS A 53 -3.13 -1.78 1.29
C LYS A 53 -2.71 -3.22 1.05
N SER A 54 -1.43 -3.54 1.13
CA SER A 54 -0.95 -4.93 1.02
C SER A 54 -1.45 -5.83 2.15
N SER A 55 -1.77 -5.24 3.32
CA SER A 55 -2.27 -5.94 4.50
C SER A 55 -3.80 -6.10 4.53
N TYR A 56 -4.50 -5.51 3.56
CA TYR A 56 -5.96 -5.56 3.53
C TYR A 56 -6.46 -6.91 3.04
N THR A 57 -7.55 -7.38 3.66
CA THR A 57 -8.40 -8.40 3.06
C THR A 57 -8.98 -7.88 1.75
N PHE A 58 -9.28 -8.76 0.81
CA PHE A 58 -9.96 -8.33 -0.42
C PHE A 58 -11.32 -7.68 -0.13
N GLY A 59 -12.05 -8.09 0.91
CA GLY A 59 -13.26 -7.39 1.33
C GLY A 59 -13.01 -5.92 1.71
N GLN A 60 -11.86 -5.60 2.33
CA GLN A 60 -11.44 -4.23 2.57
C GLN A 60 -11.07 -3.50 1.27
N LEU A 61 -10.29 -4.14 0.39
CA LEU A 61 -9.92 -3.57 -0.93
C LEU A 61 -11.18 -3.27 -1.77
N LYS A 62 -12.12 -4.20 -1.84
CA LYS A 62 -13.39 -4.05 -2.56
C LYS A 62 -14.19 -2.86 -2.05
N ARG A 63 -14.28 -2.64 -0.73
CA ARG A 63 -15.01 -1.49 -0.17
C ARG A 63 -14.43 -0.15 -0.61
N GLU A 64 -13.11 -0.05 -0.74
CA GLU A 64 -12.47 1.17 -1.27
C GLU A 64 -12.62 1.27 -2.78
N LEU A 65 -12.51 0.15 -3.48
CA LEU A 65 -12.69 0.07 -4.93
C LEU A 65 -14.07 0.61 -5.35
N LEU A 66 -15.12 0.26 -4.61
CA LEU A 66 -16.49 0.76 -4.85
C LEU A 66 -16.61 2.28 -4.76
N GLN A 67 -15.72 2.96 -4.01
CA GLN A 67 -15.75 4.43 -3.90
C GLN A 67 -15.24 5.12 -5.16
N LEU A 68 -14.55 4.40 -6.05
CA LEU A 68 -14.03 4.97 -7.29
C LEU A 68 -15.12 5.19 -8.34
N ASN A 69 -16.27 4.50 -8.27
CA ASN A 69 -17.36 4.58 -9.25
C ASN A 69 -16.90 4.42 -10.72
N ILE A 70 -15.91 3.56 -10.96
CA ILE A 70 -15.34 3.29 -12.30
C ILE A 70 -15.83 1.99 -12.93
N PHE A 71 -16.62 1.20 -12.20
CA PHE A 71 -17.15 -0.08 -12.66
C PHE A 71 -18.62 0.03 -13.04
N THR A 72 -19.01 -0.70 -14.07
CA THR A 72 -20.40 -0.94 -14.44
C THR A 72 -21.08 -1.93 -13.47
N ASP A 73 -22.42 -1.94 -13.44
CA ASP A 73 -23.17 -2.87 -12.58
C ASP A 73 -22.83 -4.34 -12.85
N ASP A 74 -22.56 -4.70 -14.12
CA ASP A 74 -22.14 -6.05 -14.50
C ASP A 74 -20.77 -6.41 -13.90
N GLU A 75 -19.79 -5.52 -14.03
CA GLU A 75 -18.45 -5.72 -13.47
C GLU A 75 -18.49 -5.79 -11.94
N LEU A 76 -19.35 -5.00 -11.29
CA LEU A 76 -19.57 -5.08 -9.85
C LEU A 76 -20.15 -6.43 -9.43
N ASN A 77 -21.16 -6.94 -10.15
CA ASN A 77 -21.72 -8.27 -9.90
C ASN A 77 -20.66 -9.37 -10.06
N LYS A 78 -19.80 -9.25 -11.08
CA LYS A 78 -18.68 -10.15 -11.31
C LYS A 78 -17.64 -10.09 -10.19
N LEU A 79 -17.31 -8.90 -9.68
CA LEU A 79 -16.42 -8.73 -8.51
C LEU A 79 -17.01 -9.32 -7.23
N ASP A 80 -18.33 -9.23 -7.06
CA ASP A 80 -19.07 -9.85 -5.96
C ASP A 80 -19.00 -11.38 -6.03
N GLU A 81 -19.16 -11.94 -7.22
CA GLU A 81 -19.01 -13.37 -7.44
C GLU A 81 -17.56 -13.83 -7.25
N PHE A 82 -16.58 -13.06 -7.76
CA PHE A 82 -15.16 -13.29 -7.50
C PHE A 82 -14.85 -13.37 -6.00
N HIS A 83 -15.37 -12.42 -5.22
CA HIS A 83 -15.19 -12.42 -3.77
C HIS A 83 -15.60 -13.76 -3.15
N LYS A 84 -16.81 -14.22 -3.49
CA LYS A 84 -17.41 -15.44 -2.93
C LYS A 84 -16.59 -16.68 -3.30
N LYS A 85 -16.19 -16.80 -4.57
CA LYS A 85 -15.39 -17.95 -5.04
C LYS A 85 -13.99 -17.95 -4.43
N ARG A 86 -13.33 -16.79 -4.34
CA ARG A 86 -12.01 -16.66 -3.71
C ARG A 86 -12.06 -16.98 -2.22
N ASP A 87 -13.05 -16.45 -1.49
CA ASP A 87 -13.25 -16.78 -0.07
C ASP A 87 -13.49 -18.27 0.13
N PHE A 88 -14.31 -18.90 -0.73
CA PHE A 88 -14.55 -20.34 -0.68
C PHE A 88 -13.25 -21.14 -0.88
N LEU A 89 -12.45 -20.80 -1.90
CA LEU A 89 -11.14 -21.43 -2.15
C LEU A 89 -10.22 -21.34 -0.93
N VAL A 90 -10.12 -20.17 -0.32
CA VAL A 90 -9.18 -19.90 0.78
C VAL A 90 -9.60 -20.58 2.08
N HIS A 91 -10.90 -20.62 2.38
CA HIS A 91 -11.38 -20.98 3.72
C HIS A 91 -11.96 -22.38 3.83
N ASN A 92 -12.73 -22.84 2.84
CA ASN A 92 -13.59 -24.02 2.99
C ASN A 92 -13.35 -25.11 1.95
N TYR A 93 -12.66 -24.81 0.84
CA TYR A 93 -12.60 -25.69 -0.33
C TYR A 93 -12.25 -27.15 -0.01
N TRP A 94 -11.12 -27.38 0.69
CA TRP A 94 -10.67 -28.74 0.98
C TRP A 94 -11.55 -29.49 1.97
N TRP A 95 -12.23 -28.76 2.87
CA TRP A 95 -13.19 -29.35 3.79
C TRP A 95 -14.44 -29.79 3.04
N ASP A 96 -15.00 -28.90 2.22
CA ASP A 96 -16.24 -29.14 1.47
C ASP A 96 -16.06 -30.09 0.28
N ARG A 97 -14.82 -30.36 -0.13
CA ARG A 97 -14.46 -31.24 -1.25
C ARG A 97 -13.66 -32.48 -0.83
N SER A 98 -13.65 -32.80 0.47
CA SER A 98 -12.83 -33.90 0.98
C SER A 98 -13.21 -35.25 0.36
N VAL A 99 -14.50 -35.46 0.08
CA VAL A 99 -14.98 -36.71 -0.53
C VAL A 99 -14.48 -36.84 -1.97
N GLU A 100 -14.65 -35.79 -2.77
CA GLU A 100 -14.22 -35.74 -4.16
C GLU A 100 -12.70 -35.86 -4.31
N LEU A 101 -11.93 -35.38 -3.33
CA LEU A 101 -10.48 -35.47 -3.33
C LEU A 101 -10.00 -36.93 -3.20
N TYR A 102 -10.68 -37.72 -2.37
CA TYR A 102 -10.28 -39.09 -2.04
C TYR A 102 -11.05 -40.18 -2.81
N ASP A 103 -12.12 -39.85 -3.54
CA ASP A 103 -12.80 -40.78 -4.45
C ASP A 103 -12.32 -40.57 -5.90
N PRO A 104 -11.55 -41.51 -6.49
CA PRO A 104 -11.05 -41.40 -7.85
C PRO A 104 -12.13 -41.20 -8.91
N ASN A 105 -13.37 -41.64 -8.66
CA ASN A 105 -14.48 -41.46 -9.60
C ASN A 105 -15.04 -40.04 -9.58
N LEU A 106 -14.77 -39.27 -8.53
CA LEU A 106 -15.30 -37.92 -8.33
C LEU A 106 -14.25 -36.83 -8.56
N GLN A 107 -12.96 -37.16 -8.59
CA GLN A 107 -11.86 -36.22 -8.80
C GLN A 107 -12.01 -35.33 -10.05
N HIS A 108 -12.61 -35.83 -11.13
CA HIS A 108 -12.88 -35.03 -12.35
C HIS A 108 -13.69 -33.76 -12.04
N LYS A 109 -14.61 -33.80 -11.06
CA LYS A 109 -15.40 -32.64 -10.66
C LYS A 109 -14.55 -31.51 -10.09
N LEU A 110 -13.46 -31.85 -9.40
CA LEU A 110 -12.53 -30.86 -8.85
C LEU A 110 -11.73 -30.18 -9.95
N PHE A 111 -11.30 -30.94 -10.97
CA PHE A 111 -10.67 -30.36 -12.14
C PHE A 111 -11.60 -29.40 -12.87
N ASP A 112 -12.83 -29.82 -13.14
CA ASP A 112 -13.83 -28.99 -13.83
C ASP A 112 -14.15 -27.72 -13.03
N GLU A 113 -14.32 -27.82 -11.70
CA GLU A 113 -14.58 -26.67 -10.83
C GLU A 113 -13.39 -25.69 -10.79
N LEU A 114 -12.17 -26.19 -10.61
CA LEU A 114 -10.96 -25.35 -10.53
C LEU A 114 -10.61 -24.70 -11.87
N GLU A 115 -10.82 -25.40 -12.99
CA GLU A 115 -10.64 -24.82 -14.31
C GLU A 115 -11.70 -23.73 -14.58
N ALA A 116 -12.97 -23.97 -14.21
CA ALA A 116 -14.01 -22.97 -14.32
C ALA A 116 -13.70 -21.71 -13.48
N TYR A 117 -13.20 -21.89 -12.25
CA TYR A 117 -12.75 -20.77 -11.41
C TYR A 117 -11.56 -20.05 -12.03
N THR A 118 -10.61 -20.79 -12.60
CA THR A 118 -9.44 -20.23 -13.27
C THR A 118 -9.84 -19.35 -14.45
N ILE A 119 -10.71 -19.85 -15.34
CA ILE A 119 -11.22 -19.10 -16.49
C ILE A 119 -11.92 -17.83 -16.02
N PHE A 120 -12.79 -17.95 -15.01
CA PHE A 120 -13.49 -16.79 -14.45
C PHE A 120 -12.52 -15.77 -13.84
N PHE A 121 -11.52 -16.20 -13.06
CA PHE A 121 -10.55 -15.28 -12.48
C PHE A 121 -9.66 -14.61 -13.52
N ILE A 122 -9.35 -15.28 -14.64
CA ILE A 122 -8.66 -14.66 -15.77
C ILE A 122 -9.52 -13.54 -16.35
N GLU A 123 -10.82 -13.77 -16.56
CA GLU A 123 -11.74 -12.74 -17.06
C GLU A 123 -11.73 -11.49 -16.17
N ILE A 124 -11.84 -11.67 -14.84
CA ILE A 124 -11.76 -10.55 -13.90
C ILE A 124 -10.40 -9.86 -13.96
N ASN A 125 -9.32 -10.62 -14.04
CA ASN A 125 -7.98 -10.06 -14.14
C ASN A 125 -7.80 -9.20 -15.39
N GLU A 126 -8.37 -9.60 -16.53
CA GLU A 126 -8.31 -8.79 -17.75
C GLU A 126 -9.14 -7.49 -17.64
N ILE A 127 -10.30 -7.52 -16.97
CA ILE A 127 -11.07 -6.29 -16.65
C ILE A 127 -10.21 -5.33 -15.82
N ILE A 128 -9.60 -5.83 -14.74
CA ILE A 128 -8.75 -5.05 -13.83
C ILE A 128 -7.50 -4.51 -14.54
N LYS A 129 -6.87 -5.33 -15.41
CA LYS A 129 -5.74 -4.89 -16.24
C LYS A 129 -6.14 -3.78 -17.21
N GLY A 130 -7.28 -3.91 -17.88
CA GLY A 130 -7.77 -2.90 -18.81
C GLY A 130 -7.90 -1.53 -18.15
N ILE A 131 -8.46 -1.49 -16.94
CA ILE A 131 -8.61 -0.24 -16.18
C ILE A 131 -7.24 0.31 -15.72
N ASN A 132 -6.37 -0.57 -15.21
CA ASN A 132 -5.02 -0.16 -14.80
C ASN A 132 -4.19 0.37 -15.97
N HIS A 133 -4.36 -0.18 -17.18
CA HIS A 133 -3.56 0.18 -18.34
C HIS A 133 -3.63 1.67 -18.65
N THR A 134 -4.83 2.26 -18.61
CA THR A 134 -5.03 3.71 -18.83
C THR A 134 -4.25 4.55 -17.82
N VAL A 135 -4.19 4.12 -16.56
CA VAL A 135 -3.46 4.85 -15.50
C VAL A 135 -1.95 4.69 -15.66
N LEU A 136 -1.48 3.49 -16.02
CA LEU A 136 -0.06 3.22 -16.26
C LEU A 136 0.49 4.04 -17.43
N GLU A 137 -0.25 4.11 -18.55
CA GLU A 137 0.11 4.92 -19.71
C GLU A 137 0.18 6.40 -19.38
N LYS A 138 -0.85 6.93 -18.69
CA LYS A 138 -0.88 8.33 -18.24
C LYS A 138 0.36 8.69 -17.40
N ASN A 139 0.86 7.74 -16.61
CA ASN A 139 2.00 7.92 -15.72
C ASN A 139 3.35 7.52 -16.34
N ASN A 140 3.40 7.18 -17.65
CA ASN A 140 4.60 6.69 -18.34
C ASN A 140 5.29 5.50 -17.65
N ILE A 141 4.49 4.61 -17.05
CA ILE A 141 5.00 3.42 -16.36
C ILE A 141 5.16 2.29 -17.36
N ASN A 142 6.39 1.81 -17.54
CA ASN A 142 6.72 0.67 -18.39
C ASN A 142 6.83 -0.60 -17.54
N LEU A 143 5.82 -1.47 -17.62
CA LEU A 143 5.79 -2.74 -16.85
C LEU A 143 6.91 -3.71 -17.26
N GLN A 144 7.29 -3.74 -18.53
CA GLN A 144 8.38 -4.61 -18.99
C GLN A 144 9.70 -4.18 -18.35
N ARG A 145 9.95 -2.87 -18.29
CA ARG A 145 11.15 -2.34 -17.62
C ARG A 145 11.16 -2.68 -16.13
N ILE A 146 10.03 -2.53 -15.44
CA ILE A 146 9.90 -2.91 -14.02
C ILE A 146 10.18 -4.40 -13.84
N GLN A 147 9.65 -5.25 -14.72
CA GLN A 147 9.90 -6.69 -14.65
C GLN A 147 11.38 -7.02 -14.86
N GLU A 148 12.04 -6.40 -15.85
CA GLU A 148 13.48 -6.56 -16.11
C GLU A 148 14.32 -6.11 -14.91
N GLU A 149 13.99 -4.97 -14.30
CA GLU A 149 14.61 -4.48 -13.06
C GLU A 149 14.42 -5.50 -11.92
N MET A 150 13.20 -5.99 -11.68
CA MET A 150 12.92 -6.98 -10.62
C MET A 150 13.63 -8.32 -10.84
N ILE A 151 13.78 -8.77 -12.10
CA ILE A 151 14.53 -9.99 -12.41
C ILE A 151 16.03 -9.76 -12.19
N ALA A 152 16.54 -8.57 -12.55
CA ALA A 152 17.96 -8.23 -12.41
C ALA A 152 18.42 -8.16 -10.95
N GLU A 153 17.54 -7.78 -10.02
CA GLU A 153 17.81 -7.84 -8.57
C GLU A 153 18.08 -9.27 -8.08
N GLY A 154 17.62 -10.29 -8.79
CA GLY A 154 17.86 -11.71 -8.47
C GLY A 154 17.13 -12.24 -7.23
N GLU A 155 16.57 -11.36 -6.41
CA GLU A 155 15.72 -11.67 -5.27
C GLU A 155 14.47 -10.79 -5.24
N THR A 156 13.39 -11.28 -4.63
CA THR A 156 12.16 -10.48 -4.48
C THR A 156 12.39 -9.44 -3.39
N PRO A 157 12.22 -8.13 -3.69
CA PRO A 157 12.37 -7.09 -2.68
C PRO A 157 11.41 -7.32 -1.51
N ILE A 158 11.93 -7.20 -0.29
CA ILE A 158 11.11 -7.31 0.91
C ILE A 158 10.31 -6.03 1.06
N LEU A 159 8.98 -6.15 1.13
CA LEU A 159 8.12 -5.03 1.49
C LEU A 159 8.33 -4.71 2.97
N GLU A 160 9.13 -3.70 3.24
CA GLU A 160 9.47 -3.33 4.60
C GLU A 160 8.24 -2.86 5.40
N PRO A 161 8.10 -3.27 6.66
CA PRO A 161 7.00 -2.84 7.50
C PRO A 161 7.02 -1.34 7.75
N PHE A 162 5.84 -0.76 7.91
CA PHE A 162 5.65 0.63 8.34
C PHE A 162 5.00 0.67 9.72
N ARG A 163 5.50 1.56 10.57
CA ARG A 163 4.94 1.80 11.89
C ARG A 163 3.72 2.70 11.77
N LYS A 164 2.54 2.24 12.18
CA LYS A 164 1.30 3.05 12.09
C LYS A 164 1.31 4.22 13.08
N LEU A 165 1.03 5.43 12.60
CA LEU A 165 0.81 6.61 13.46
C LEU A 165 -0.47 6.49 14.28
N LYS A 166 -0.37 6.85 15.57
CA LYS A 166 -1.48 7.08 16.49
C LYS A 166 -2.01 8.49 16.29
N LYS A 167 -3.25 8.73 16.72
CA LYS A 167 -3.86 10.08 16.75
C LYS A 167 -3.11 11.06 17.65
N SER A 168 -2.37 10.53 18.62
CA SER A 168 -1.65 11.30 19.62
C SER A 168 -0.35 10.59 19.94
N GLU A 169 0.77 11.26 19.71
CA GLU A 169 2.14 10.77 19.89
C GLU A 169 2.89 11.60 20.93
N VAL A 170 4.07 11.14 21.32
CA VAL A 170 5.03 11.93 22.09
C VAL A 170 6.19 12.29 21.17
N LEU A 171 6.36 13.59 20.90
CA LEU A 171 7.46 14.11 20.10
C LEU A 171 8.63 14.44 21.04
N VAL A 172 9.77 13.76 20.86
CA VAL A 172 10.95 13.89 21.74
C VAL A 172 12.03 14.78 21.13
N ASP A 173 12.04 14.96 19.81
CA ASP A 173 12.95 15.89 19.15
C ASP A 173 12.39 16.38 17.81
N LEU A 174 12.84 17.56 17.36
CA LEU A 174 12.59 18.12 16.03
C LEU A 174 13.81 18.90 15.57
N PHE A 175 14.43 18.46 14.48
CA PHE A 175 15.63 19.06 13.92
C PHE A 175 15.52 19.18 12.39
N GLY A 176 16.34 20.06 11.80
CA GLY A 176 16.57 20.04 10.37
C GLY A 176 17.57 18.94 10.01
N TYR A 177 17.38 18.23 8.91
CA TYR A 177 18.30 17.19 8.45
C TYR A 177 18.75 17.48 7.03
N ARG A 178 20.07 17.59 6.82
CA ARG A 178 20.64 17.85 5.50
C ARG A 178 20.65 16.57 4.67
N ASN A 179 19.55 16.34 3.96
CA ASN A 179 19.41 15.21 3.05
C ASN A 179 20.06 15.46 1.68
N ASN A 180 20.40 16.71 1.35
CA ASN A 180 21.10 17.11 0.13
C ASN A 180 21.95 18.36 0.39
N PRO A 181 22.98 18.66 -0.43
CA PRO A 181 23.88 19.79 -0.19
C PRO A 181 23.19 21.15 0.02
N ASN A 182 22.06 21.36 -0.69
CA ASN A 182 21.34 22.64 -0.76
C ASN A 182 19.95 22.62 -0.10
N SER A 183 19.59 21.57 0.63
CA SER A 183 18.29 21.49 1.30
C SER A 183 18.38 20.74 2.61
N TYR A 184 17.49 21.07 3.53
CA TYR A 184 17.22 20.25 4.69
C TYR A 184 15.71 20.06 4.86
N ILE A 185 15.35 18.92 5.40
CA ILE A 185 13.97 18.54 5.72
C ILE A 185 13.81 18.56 7.24
N PRO A 186 12.61 18.79 7.78
CA PRO A 186 12.40 18.61 9.20
C PRO A 186 12.28 17.12 9.50
N ILE A 187 12.94 16.67 10.56
CA ILE A 187 12.84 15.33 11.11
C ILE A 187 12.23 15.44 12.50
N PHE A 188 11.15 14.69 12.70
CA PHE A 188 10.41 14.54 13.94
C PHE A 188 10.79 13.18 14.53
N GLN A 189 11.37 13.18 15.73
CA GLN A 189 11.67 11.94 16.45
C GLN A 189 10.58 11.66 17.48
N LEU A 190 9.99 10.47 17.42
CA LEU A 190 8.98 10.03 18.40
C LEU A 190 9.63 9.26 19.55
N ASP A 191 8.88 9.04 20.63
CA ASP A 191 9.32 8.35 21.86
C ASP A 191 9.75 6.90 21.66
N ASP A 192 9.24 6.25 20.62
CA ASP A 192 9.68 4.92 20.18
C ASP A 192 10.96 4.93 19.32
N LEU A 193 11.67 6.07 19.28
CA LEU A 193 12.91 6.30 18.54
C LEU A 193 12.77 6.22 17.03
N THR A 194 11.55 6.22 16.49
CA THR A 194 11.32 6.30 15.04
C THR A 194 11.42 7.73 14.53
N TYR A 195 11.89 7.88 13.28
CA TYR A 195 12.04 9.16 12.60
C TYR A 195 10.95 9.38 11.56
N TRP A 196 10.51 10.62 11.46
CA TRP A 196 9.38 11.03 10.63
C TRP A 196 9.69 12.34 9.93
N THR A 197 9.15 12.53 8.73
CA THR A 197 9.28 13.77 7.95
C THR A 197 7.93 14.18 7.37
N LEU A 198 7.86 15.33 6.70
CA LEU A 198 6.62 15.86 6.14
C LEU A 198 6.17 15.09 4.90
N CYS A 199 4.86 14.93 4.76
CA CYS A 199 4.19 14.49 3.55
C CYS A 199 2.92 15.34 3.30
N GLU A 200 2.07 14.90 2.39
CA GLU A 200 0.89 15.60 1.90
C GLU A 200 -0.14 15.86 3.00
N VAL A 201 -0.17 15.01 4.04
CA VAL A 201 -1.21 14.95 5.07
C VAL A 201 -0.62 14.79 6.48
N GLY A 202 0.48 15.48 6.76
CA GLY A 202 1.18 15.43 8.05
C GLY A 202 2.51 14.69 7.95
N LEU A 203 2.74 13.71 8.82
CA LEU A 203 4.02 13.00 8.89
C LEU A 203 4.03 11.65 8.16
N THR A 204 5.14 11.32 7.50
CA THR A 204 5.44 9.98 6.95
C THR A 204 6.76 9.47 7.52
N GLN A 205 6.95 8.15 7.58
CA GLN A 205 8.12 7.57 8.21
C GLN A 205 9.38 7.85 7.37
N TYR A 206 10.43 8.33 8.02
CA TYR A 206 11.75 8.48 7.42
C TYR A 206 12.59 7.26 7.81
N LYS A 207 12.91 6.43 6.82
CA LYS A 207 13.54 5.12 7.04
C LYS A 207 15.06 5.10 6.85
N GLU A 208 15.62 6.16 6.27
CA GLU A 208 17.05 6.26 6.10
C GLU A 208 17.75 6.47 7.44
N HIS A 209 19.01 6.01 7.51
CA HIS A 209 19.85 6.21 8.69
C HIS A 209 20.17 7.69 8.90
N ILE A 210 19.89 8.21 10.09
CA ILE A 210 20.23 9.59 10.46
C ILE A 210 21.71 9.67 10.83
N VAL A 211 22.47 10.41 10.05
CA VAL A 211 23.87 10.73 10.36
C VAL A 211 23.94 11.96 11.26
N GLU A 212 24.56 11.84 12.44
CA GLU A 212 24.56 12.89 13.47
C GLU A 212 25.15 14.22 12.97
N THR A 213 26.17 14.17 12.11
CA THR A 213 26.82 15.37 11.56
C THR A 213 25.95 16.15 10.59
N GLU A 214 24.88 15.54 10.07
CA GLU A 214 23.94 16.17 9.14
C GLU A 214 22.72 16.78 9.84
N LYS A 215 22.63 16.63 11.17
CA LYS A 215 21.61 17.29 11.98
C LYS A 215 21.90 18.78 12.11
N VAL A 216 20.86 19.56 11.92
CA VAL A 216 20.84 21.02 12.03
C VAL A 216 19.88 21.41 13.15
N PRO A 217 20.38 21.95 14.28
CA PRO A 217 19.53 22.34 15.39
C PRO A 217 18.60 23.50 15.01
N LEU A 218 17.35 23.43 15.49
CA LEU A 218 16.33 24.44 15.24
C LEU A 218 16.12 25.27 16.52
N LYS A 219 16.73 26.45 16.57
CA LYS A 219 16.72 27.32 17.77
C LYS A 219 15.31 27.65 18.29
N GLN A 220 14.31 27.65 17.40
CA GLN A 220 12.92 27.93 17.74
C GLN A 220 12.31 26.89 18.70
N VAL A 221 12.85 25.67 18.73
CA VAL A 221 12.32 24.56 19.54
C VAL A 221 13.18 24.19 20.75
N ASP A 222 14.20 25.00 21.05
CA ASP A 222 15.07 24.80 22.21
C ASP A 222 14.25 24.76 23.52
N GLY A 223 14.39 23.65 24.25
CA GLY A 223 13.69 23.39 25.51
C GLY A 223 12.20 23.09 25.39
N LEU A 224 11.69 22.77 24.19
CA LEU A 224 10.28 22.40 24.03
C LEU A 224 9.98 20.96 24.41
N PHE A 225 10.88 20.03 24.11
CA PHE A 225 10.63 18.59 24.26
C PHE A 225 10.66 18.11 25.72
N PRO A 226 9.96 17.02 26.04
CA PRO A 226 9.03 16.30 25.17
C PRO A 226 7.70 17.07 24.98
N ILE A 227 7.10 16.96 23.79
CA ILE A 227 5.75 17.42 23.52
C ILE A 227 4.81 16.23 23.62
N VAL A 228 4.00 16.21 24.68
CA VAL A 228 3.00 15.18 24.92
C VAL A 228 1.75 15.50 24.10
N GLN A 229 1.13 14.45 23.54
CA GLN A 229 -0.07 14.52 22.72
C GLN A 229 0.11 15.29 21.39
N PHE A 230 1.25 15.14 20.75
CA PHE A 230 1.50 15.67 19.41
C PHE A 230 0.56 14.98 18.39
N ASN A 231 -0.08 15.74 17.49
CA ASN A 231 -0.91 15.18 16.43
C ASN A 231 -0.10 15.12 15.11
N PRO A 232 0.36 13.95 14.67
CA PRO A 232 1.16 13.80 13.45
C PRO A 232 0.32 13.86 12.15
N ARG A 233 -1.01 13.78 12.26
CA ARG A 233 -1.98 13.79 11.15
C ARG A 233 -3.05 14.86 11.42
N PRO A 234 -2.75 16.15 11.15
CA PRO A 234 -3.71 17.23 11.36
C PRO A 234 -4.90 17.07 10.40
N ALA A 235 -6.00 17.77 10.67
CA ALA A 235 -7.09 17.84 9.71
C ALA A 235 -6.59 18.61 8.47
N VAL A 236 -6.61 17.95 7.31
CA VAL A 236 -6.11 18.50 6.04
C VAL A 236 -7.25 18.57 5.03
N ASN A 237 -7.59 19.79 4.60
CA ASN A 237 -8.57 20.01 3.53
C ASN A 237 -7.89 20.09 2.15
N THR A 238 -6.60 20.42 2.11
CA THR A 238 -5.82 20.56 0.89
C THR A 238 -4.45 19.94 1.13
N PRO A 239 -4.03 18.94 0.32
CA PRO A 239 -2.71 18.35 0.40
C PRO A 239 -1.61 19.42 0.52
N TRP A 240 -0.63 19.14 1.36
CA TRP A 240 0.51 20.03 1.63
C TRP A 240 0.19 21.38 2.25
N LYS A 241 -1.05 21.69 2.61
CA LYS A 241 -1.42 22.95 3.26
C LYS A 241 -2.03 22.68 4.63
N TYR A 242 -1.15 22.62 5.63
CA TYR A 242 -1.55 22.30 7.00
C TYR A 242 -0.55 22.84 8.02
N GLN A 243 -0.95 22.78 9.30
CA GLN A 243 -0.11 23.13 10.43
C GLN A 243 -0.01 21.96 11.40
N LEU A 244 1.20 21.67 11.86
CA LEU A 244 1.44 20.73 12.96
C LEU A 244 1.59 21.53 14.25
N ASP A 245 0.70 21.29 15.20
CA ASP A 245 0.69 21.99 16.47
C ASP A 245 1.72 21.38 17.43
N LEU A 246 2.70 22.18 17.86
CA LEU A 246 3.71 21.78 18.84
C LEU A 246 3.22 21.97 20.28
N LYS A 247 1.98 22.46 20.48
CA LYS A 247 1.20 22.69 21.72
C LYS A 247 1.83 23.63 22.74
N LYS A 248 3.14 23.55 22.92
CA LYS A 248 3.93 24.31 23.89
C LYS A 248 4.29 25.65 23.27
N ARG A 249 4.04 26.74 24.00
CA ARG A 249 4.29 28.13 23.58
C ARG A 249 3.53 28.57 22.31
N GLY A 250 2.48 27.83 21.90
CA GLY A 250 1.69 28.15 20.70
C GLY A 250 2.41 27.95 19.37
N LEU A 251 3.59 27.31 19.39
CA LEU A 251 4.42 27.11 18.20
C LEU A 251 3.79 26.09 17.26
N LYS A 252 3.94 26.33 15.96
CA LYS A 252 3.43 25.45 14.91
C LYS A 252 4.45 25.26 13.82
N VAL A 253 4.44 24.10 13.18
CA VAL A 253 5.12 23.89 11.90
C VAL A 253 4.12 24.14 10.80
N ASP A 254 4.31 25.24 10.07
CA ASP A 254 3.51 25.62 8.91
C ASP A 254 4.09 24.95 7.67
N VAL A 255 3.26 24.26 6.89
CA VAL A 255 3.67 23.47 5.71
C VAL A 255 2.88 23.92 4.49
N GLU A 256 3.60 24.15 3.40
CA GLU A 256 3.07 24.53 2.09
C GLU A 256 3.90 23.91 0.97
N PHE A 257 3.28 23.31 -0.04
CA PHE A 257 3.98 22.89 -1.26
C PHE A 257 3.93 24.00 -2.32
N ILE A 258 5.10 24.37 -2.82
CA ILE A 258 5.24 25.37 -3.89
C ILE A 258 5.33 24.64 -5.21
N THR A 259 4.23 24.65 -5.96
CA THR A 259 4.07 23.91 -7.22
C THR A 259 5.10 24.31 -8.27
N GLU A 260 5.40 25.60 -8.41
CA GLU A 260 6.34 26.13 -9.41
C GLU A 260 7.77 25.65 -9.17
N LEU A 261 8.14 25.47 -7.90
CA LEU A 261 9.47 25.03 -7.50
C LEU A 261 9.56 23.53 -7.25
N ARG A 262 8.43 22.82 -7.26
CA ARG A 262 8.29 21.42 -6.80
C ARG A 262 8.99 21.20 -5.46
N LYS A 263 8.79 22.12 -4.52
CA LYS A 263 9.45 22.11 -3.21
C LYS A 263 8.46 22.30 -2.08
N VAL A 264 8.66 21.53 -1.01
CA VAL A 264 7.98 21.73 0.26
C VAL A 264 8.65 22.91 0.97
N LYS A 265 7.86 23.94 1.27
CA LYS A 265 8.23 25.00 2.18
C LYS A 265 7.66 24.69 3.55
N TRP A 266 8.49 24.84 4.57
CA TRP A 266 8.07 24.69 5.94
C TRP A 266 8.77 25.73 6.81
N LYS A 267 8.14 26.10 7.92
CA LYS A 267 8.71 27.02 8.91
C LYS A 267 8.06 26.79 10.26
N ILE A 268 8.79 27.15 11.32
CA ILE A 268 8.25 27.19 12.66
C ILE A 268 7.75 28.62 12.92
N ILE A 269 6.48 28.77 13.24
CA ILE A 269 5.79 30.04 13.54
C ILE A 269 5.28 30.08 14.97
#